data_AF-A0A0P0MBZ9-F1
#
_entry.id   AF-A0A0P0MBZ9-F1
#
_cell.length_a   1.000
_cell.length_b   1.000
_cell.length_c   1.000
_cell.angle_alpha   90.00
_cell.angle_beta   90.00
_cell.angle_gamma   90.00
#
_symmetry.space_group_name_H-M   'P 1'
#
loop_
_entity.id
_entity.type
_entity.pdbx_description
1 polymer ?
#
loop_
_entity_poly.entity_id
_entity_poly.type
_entity_poly.pdbx_seq_one_letter_code
_entity_poly.pdbx_strand_id
1 'polypeptide(L)'
;MPKLDGTHILERLKKRIEQLEAGDEIADKEIRSLLNDAQRAELDGAWEQQQQLRKNKRARTEQEQQALGWKSKRQVRIEVLKAALKTAWDGIEAEFDRLKDQAEIRGAKIFFDTLTQALKDGKDKQVAEKLANNAMTRAGLRRMDGQQVGQQGLTKRDREIRAMEDALLEKAVSEMDDYEREQYELGQEHEKALRERSKKLGR
;
A
#
# COMPACT_ATOMS: atom_id res chain seq x y z
N MET A 1 -8.65 10.02 10.10
CA MET A 1 -7.84 9.00 9.39
C MET A 1 -8.22 7.63 9.90
N PRO A 2 -8.22 6.57 9.06
CA PRO A 2 -8.38 5.20 9.52
C PRO A 2 -7.35 4.88 10.61
N LYS A 3 -7.69 3.99 11.55
CA LYS A 3 -6.71 3.45 12.50
C LYS A 3 -5.65 2.69 11.70
N LEU A 4 -4.36 2.84 12.06
CA LEU A 4 -3.28 2.09 11.44
C LEU A 4 -3.48 0.60 11.74
N ASP A 5 -3.48 -0.22 10.69
CA ASP A 5 -3.41 -1.68 10.79
C ASP A 5 -1.95 -2.15 10.67
N GLY A 6 -1.72 -3.46 10.84
CA GLY A 6 -0.37 -4.02 10.81
C GLY A 6 0.37 -3.80 9.50
N THR A 7 -0.37 -3.73 8.37
CA THR A 7 0.24 -3.46 7.05
C THR A 7 0.78 -2.04 6.95
N HIS A 8 0.01 -1.06 7.45
CA HIS A 8 0.45 0.33 7.50
C HIS A 8 1.62 0.55 8.48
N ILE A 9 1.62 -0.15 9.62
CA ILE A 9 2.72 -0.08 10.60
C ILE A 9 4.04 -0.53 9.95
N LEU A 10 4.00 -1.65 9.24
CA LEU A 10 5.17 -2.22 8.56
C LEU A 10 5.75 -1.25 7.51
N GLU A 11 4.91 -0.68 6.65
CA GLU A 11 5.35 0.30 5.64
C GLU A 11 5.95 1.55 6.29
N ARG A 12 5.30 2.07 7.33
CA ARG A 12 5.78 3.26 8.04
C ARG A 12 7.10 3.01 8.75
N LEU A 13 7.27 1.84 9.37
CA LEU A 13 8.53 1.45 10.02
C LEU A 13 9.69 1.45 9.00
N LYS A 14 9.51 0.84 7.83
CA LYS A 14 10.50 0.87 6.74
C LYS A 14 10.87 2.29 6.35
N LYS A 15 9.86 3.12 6.06
CA LYS A 15 10.07 4.51 5.67
C LYS A 15 10.81 5.31 6.74
N ARG A 16 10.49 5.13 8.03
CA ARG A 16 11.16 5.86 9.12
C ARG A 16 12.59 5.38 9.33
N ILE A 17 12.87 4.10 9.13
CA ILE A 17 14.24 3.57 9.17
C ILE A 17 15.07 4.20 8.05
N GLU A 18 14.56 4.22 6.81
CA GLU A 18 15.24 4.84 5.66
C GLU A 18 15.53 6.32 5.89
N GLN A 19 14.56 7.08 6.41
CA GLN A 19 14.74 8.49 6.78
C GLN A 19 15.85 8.68 7.84
N LEU A 20 15.84 7.87 8.91
CA LEU A 20 16.88 7.95 9.93
C LEU A 20 18.26 7.54 9.38
N GLU A 21 18.33 6.57 8.47
CA GLU A 21 19.57 6.15 7.81
C GLU A 21 20.10 7.21 6.85
N ALA A 22 19.21 7.93 6.15
CA ALA A 22 19.54 9.09 5.32
C ALA A 22 19.99 10.31 6.15
N GLY A 23 19.78 10.28 7.46
CA GLY A 23 20.18 11.32 8.39
C GLY A 23 19.10 12.35 8.72
N ASP A 24 17.86 12.13 8.27
CA ASP A 24 16.71 12.98 8.58
C ASP A 24 16.40 12.96 10.09
N GLU A 25 15.92 14.09 10.59
CA GLU A 25 15.38 14.16 11.95
C GLU A 25 13.90 13.84 11.96
N ILE A 26 13.52 12.93 12.85
CA ILE A 26 12.14 12.48 13.02
C ILE A 26 11.71 12.78 14.45
N ALA A 27 10.53 13.38 14.58
CA ALA A 27 9.95 13.70 15.86
C ALA A 27 9.75 12.43 16.71
N ASP A 28 10.08 12.52 18.00
CA ASP A 28 10.02 11.37 18.92
C ASP A 28 8.61 10.77 19.00
N LYS A 29 7.58 11.64 18.97
CA LYS A 29 6.18 11.24 18.94
C LYS A 29 5.85 10.37 17.73
N GLU A 30 6.42 10.66 16.57
CA GLU A 30 6.19 9.87 15.36
C GLU A 30 6.80 8.47 15.47
N ILE A 31 8.03 8.38 16.00
CA ILE A 31 8.70 7.10 16.26
C ILE A 31 7.88 6.27 17.26
N ARG A 32 7.53 6.85 18.41
CA ARG A 32 6.77 6.15 19.45
C ARG A 32 5.39 5.70 18.98
N SER A 33 4.76 6.44 18.06
CA SER A 33 3.45 6.06 17.52
C SER A 33 3.45 4.74 16.73
N LEU A 34 4.62 4.31 16.25
CA LEU A 34 4.80 3.06 15.49
C LEU A 34 5.18 1.87 16.37
N LEU A 35 5.47 2.11 17.65
CA LEU A 35 5.94 1.11 18.59
C LEU A 35 4.83 0.75 19.59
N ASN A 36 4.78 -0.52 19.98
CA ASN A 36 3.98 -0.96 21.13
C ASN A 36 4.68 -0.59 22.46
N ASP A 37 4.00 -0.78 23.59
CA ASP A 37 4.51 -0.34 24.88
C ASP A 37 5.79 -1.08 25.32
N ALA A 38 5.92 -2.37 24.99
CA ALA A 38 7.14 -3.13 25.25
C ALA A 38 8.34 -2.59 24.46
N GLN A 39 8.14 -2.31 23.17
CA GLN A 39 9.16 -1.74 22.29
C GLN A 39 9.53 -0.30 22.68
N ARG A 40 8.58 0.48 23.20
CA ARG A 40 8.86 1.81 23.76
C ARG A 40 9.75 1.70 25.00
N ALA A 41 9.45 0.77 25.89
CA ALA A 41 10.28 0.51 27.06
C ALA A 41 11.69 0.04 26.67
N GLU A 42 11.80 -0.80 25.64
CA GLU A 42 13.09 -1.22 25.07
C GLU A 42 13.88 -0.04 24.51
N LEU A 43 13.22 0.88 23.78
CA LEU A 43 13.85 2.09 23.27
C LEU A 43 14.40 2.97 24.40
N ASP A 44 13.61 3.19 25.44
CA ASP A 44 13.99 4.00 26.59
C ASP A 44 15.14 3.35 27.37
N GLY A 45 15.05 2.04 27.62
CA GLY A 45 16.10 1.28 28.30
C GLY A 45 17.41 1.23 27.52
N ALA A 46 17.36 1.01 26.20
CA ALA A 46 18.55 1.01 25.35
C ALA A 46 19.25 2.38 25.34
N TRP A 47 18.47 3.46 25.35
CA TRP A 47 19.03 4.81 25.44
C TRP A 47 19.64 5.09 26.82
N GLU A 48 18.99 4.66 27.90
CA GLU A 48 19.51 4.82 29.26
C GLU A 48 20.83 4.05 29.45
N GLN A 49 20.92 2.82 28.93
CA GLN A 49 22.16 2.05 28.94
C GLN A 49 23.30 2.79 28.23
N GLN A 50 23.02 3.43 27.09
CA GLN A 50 24.00 4.25 26.38
C GLN A 50 24.40 5.50 27.18
N GLN A 51 23.47 6.13 27.91
CA GLN A 51 23.79 7.24 28.80
C GLN A 51 24.71 6.81 29.95
N GLN A 52 24.45 5.65 30.57
CA GLN A 52 25.30 5.12 31.64
C GLN A 52 26.69 4.74 31.12
N LEU A 53 26.76 4.13 29.93
CA LEU A 53 28.04 3.78 29.29
C LEU A 53 28.93 5.02 29.06
N ARG A 54 28.33 6.12 28.60
CA ARG A 54 29.00 7.41 28.37
C ARG A 54 29.45 8.13 29.64
N LYS A 55 28.79 7.86 30.78
CA LYS A 55 29.24 8.36 32.09
C LYS A 55 30.47 7.60 32.59
N ASN A 56 30.50 6.28 32.37
CA ASN A 56 31.53 5.39 32.89
C ASN A 56 32.80 5.35 32.03
N LYS A 57 32.64 5.41 30.71
CA LYS A 57 33.74 5.40 29.75
C LYS A 57 33.69 6.70 28.96
N ARG A 58 34.82 7.36 28.72
CA ARG A 58 34.93 8.54 27.85
C ARG A 58 35.67 8.17 26.57
N ALA A 59 35.11 8.58 25.44
CA ALA A 59 35.72 8.51 24.12
C ALA A 59 35.97 9.94 23.62
N ARG A 60 37.12 10.20 23.03
CA ARG A 60 37.46 11.50 22.43
C ARG A 60 37.42 11.46 20.90
N THR A 61 37.50 10.27 20.29
CA THR A 61 37.47 10.07 18.83
C THR A 61 36.34 9.13 18.41
N GLU A 62 35.91 9.18 17.15
CA GLU A 62 34.87 8.27 16.62
C GLU A 62 35.30 6.79 16.65
N GLN A 63 36.60 6.52 16.46
CA GLN A 63 37.15 5.16 16.53
C GLN A 63 37.07 4.60 17.96
N GLU A 64 37.38 5.43 18.97
CA GLU A 64 37.19 5.05 20.37
C GLU A 64 35.71 4.86 20.72
N GLN A 65 34.81 5.68 20.16
CA GLN A 65 33.37 5.52 20.35
C GLN A 65 32.90 4.16 19.85
N GLN A 66 33.30 3.76 18.64
CA GLN A 66 32.96 2.45 18.08
C GLN A 66 33.55 1.30 18.91
N ALA A 67 34.83 1.39 19.29
CA ALA A 67 35.49 0.38 20.12
C ALA A 67 34.84 0.22 21.51
N LEU A 68 34.30 1.31 22.07
CA LEU A 68 33.59 1.32 23.33
C LEU A 68 32.10 0.96 23.19
N GLY A 69 31.61 0.70 21.98
CA GLY A 69 30.21 0.36 21.71
C GLY A 69 29.24 1.52 21.88
N TRP A 70 29.71 2.76 21.76
CA TRP A 70 28.86 3.94 21.84
C TRP A 70 27.96 4.02 20.61
N LYS A 71 26.66 4.16 20.88
CA LYS A 71 25.65 4.39 19.85
C LYS A 71 25.08 5.78 20.02
N SER A 72 24.84 6.46 18.89
CA SER A 72 24.08 7.71 18.88
C SER A 72 22.60 7.43 19.15
N LYS A 73 21.84 8.46 19.57
CA LYS A 73 20.38 8.33 19.77
C LYS A 73 19.68 7.83 18.50
N ARG A 74 20.16 8.26 17.33
CA ARG A 74 19.66 7.83 16.02
C ARG A 74 19.94 6.34 15.80
N GLN A 75 21.15 5.85 16.08
CA GLN A 75 21.48 4.43 15.95
C GLN A 75 20.62 3.55 16.86
N VAL A 76 20.43 3.95 18.13
CA VAL A 76 19.54 3.23 19.06
C VAL A 76 18.11 3.17 18.52
N ARG A 77 17.59 4.29 18.00
CA ARG A 77 16.27 4.33 17.35
C ARG A 77 16.17 3.39 16.15
N ILE A 78 17.16 3.40 15.27
CA ILE A 78 17.20 2.53 14.08
C ILE A 78 17.18 1.05 14.50
N GLU A 79 17.96 0.65 15.50
CA GLU A 79 18.01 -0.74 15.96
C GLU A 79 16.67 -1.22 16.50
N VAL A 80 16.03 -0.44 17.37
CA VAL A 80 14.72 -0.80 17.93
C VAL A 80 13.65 -0.80 16.84
N LEU A 81 13.69 0.15 15.91
CA LEU A 81 12.75 0.16 14.78
C LEU A 81 12.97 -1.04 13.84
N LYS A 82 14.21 -1.48 13.62
CA LYS A 82 14.50 -2.70 12.85
C LYS A 82 14.00 -3.96 13.56
N ALA A 83 14.15 -4.05 14.87
CA ALA A 83 13.57 -5.13 15.67
C ALA A 83 12.04 -5.11 15.58
N ALA A 84 11.42 -3.94 15.74
CA ALA A 84 9.97 -3.79 15.60
C ALA A 84 9.48 -4.13 14.19
N LEU A 85 10.21 -3.75 13.15
CA LEU A 85 9.91 -4.08 11.76
C LEU A 85 9.95 -5.60 11.54
N LYS A 86 10.92 -6.29 12.13
CA LYS A 86 10.99 -7.75 12.09
C LYS A 86 9.77 -8.38 12.74
N THR A 87 9.42 -7.96 13.96
CA THR A 87 8.21 -8.46 14.64
C THR A 87 6.93 -8.19 13.83
N ALA A 88 6.83 -7.01 13.21
CA ALA A 88 5.69 -6.67 12.35
C ALA A 88 5.64 -7.55 11.09
N TRP A 89 6.79 -7.87 10.50
CA TRP A 89 6.90 -8.81 9.39
C TRP A 89 6.51 -10.23 9.78
N ASP A 90 7.01 -10.73 10.90
CA ASP A 90 6.72 -12.09 11.38
C ASP A 90 5.22 -12.28 11.67
N GLY A 91 4.52 -11.21 12.07
CA GLY A 91 3.07 -11.22 12.32
C GLY A 91 2.18 -10.85 11.13
N ILE A 92 2.75 -10.60 9.94
CA ILE A 92 1.99 -10.00 8.82
C ILE A 92 0.92 -10.94 8.24
N GLU A 93 1.19 -12.25 8.24
CA GLU A 93 0.26 -13.26 7.73
C GLU A 93 -1.03 -13.31 8.55
N ALA A 94 -0.89 -13.39 9.88
CA ALA A 94 -2.03 -13.34 10.80
C ALA A 94 -2.84 -12.03 10.67
N GLU A 95 -2.17 -10.92 10.37
CA GLU A 95 -2.86 -9.65 10.10
C GLU A 95 -3.64 -9.68 8.79
N PHE A 96 -3.09 -10.28 7.73
CA PHE A 96 -3.82 -10.48 6.47
C PHE A 96 -5.03 -11.38 6.66
N ASP A 97 -4.91 -12.47 7.43
CA ASP A 97 -6.05 -13.33 7.76
C ASP A 97 -7.11 -12.57 8.55
N ARG A 98 -6.72 -11.81 9.57
CA ARG A 98 -7.64 -10.94 10.33
C ARG A 98 -8.38 -9.95 9.42
N LEU A 99 -7.67 -9.31 8.48
CA LEU A 99 -8.26 -8.37 7.52
C LEU A 99 -9.22 -9.06 6.55
N LYS A 100 -8.85 -10.26 6.09
CA LYS A 100 -9.72 -11.11 5.24
C LYS A 100 -11.00 -11.48 5.99
N ASP A 101 -10.90 -11.96 7.22
CA ASP A 101 -12.04 -12.32 8.05
C ASP A 101 -12.96 -11.11 8.29
N GLN A 102 -12.38 -9.94 8.55
CA GLN A 102 -13.15 -8.70 8.69
C GLN A 102 -13.88 -8.32 7.39
N ALA A 103 -13.25 -8.51 6.23
CA ALA A 103 -13.89 -8.27 4.95
C ALA A 103 -15.01 -9.29 4.68
N GLU A 104 -14.82 -10.57 5.04
CA GLU A 104 -15.82 -11.63 4.91
C GLU A 104 -17.03 -11.38 5.82
N ILE A 105 -16.81 -11.06 7.10
CA ILE A 105 -17.88 -10.71 8.05
C ILE A 105 -18.66 -9.49 7.57
N ARG A 106 -17.95 -8.45 7.10
CA ARG A 106 -18.58 -7.25 6.53
C ARG A 106 -19.40 -7.60 5.28
N GLY A 107 -18.87 -8.45 4.41
CA GLY A 107 -19.53 -8.92 3.20
C GLY A 107 -20.81 -9.68 3.51
N ALA A 108 -20.74 -10.65 4.42
CA ALA A 108 -21.88 -11.43 4.87
C ALA A 108 -22.97 -10.52 5.46
N LYS A 109 -22.59 -9.58 6.33
CA LYS A 109 -23.54 -8.62 6.91
C LYS A 109 -24.28 -7.82 5.83
N ILE A 110 -23.54 -7.20 4.90
CA ILE A 110 -24.13 -6.41 3.80
C ILE A 110 -25.06 -7.28 2.96
N PHE A 111 -24.63 -8.50 2.63
CA PHE A 111 -25.40 -9.43 1.82
C PHE A 111 -26.73 -9.79 2.50
N PHE A 112 -26.67 -10.31 3.74
CA PHE A 112 -27.85 -10.77 4.45
C PHE A 112 -28.80 -9.63 4.87
N ASP A 113 -28.27 -8.47 5.24
CA ASP A 113 -29.09 -7.29 5.54
C ASP A 113 -29.88 -6.86 4.30
N THR A 114 -29.20 -6.77 3.15
CA THR A 114 -29.83 -6.37 1.88
C THR A 114 -30.83 -7.43 1.39
N LEU A 115 -30.47 -8.71 1.46
CA LEU A 115 -31.34 -9.82 1.08
C LEU A 115 -32.61 -9.82 1.92
N THR A 116 -32.47 -9.74 3.24
CA THR A 116 -33.59 -9.75 4.17
C THR A 116 -34.52 -8.55 3.94
N GLN A 117 -33.95 -7.36 3.72
CA GLN A 117 -34.77 -6.18 3.43
C GLN A 117 -35.52 -6.33 2.11
N ALA A 118 -34.87 -6.76 1.03
CA ALA A 118 -35.52 -6.94 -0.27
C ALA A 118 -36.64 -8.01 -0.21
N LEU A 119 -36.45 -9.09 0.55
CA LEU A 119 -37.49 -10.09 0.77
C LEU A 119 -38.67 -9.52 1.57
N LYS A 120 -38.41 -8.72 2.62
CA LYS A 120 -39.45 -7.99 3.36
C LYS A 120 -40.24 -7.03 2.48
N ASP A 121 -39.58 -6.41 1.50
CA ASP A 121 -40.19 -5.52 0.51
C ASP A 121 -40.97 -6.28 -0.59
N GLY A 122 -41.15 -7.59 -0.44
CA GLY A 122 -41.91 -8.44 -1.37
C GLY A 122 -41.18 -8.73 -2.69
N LYS A 123 -39.86 -8.52 -2.77
CA LYS A 123 -39.09 -8.89 -3.96
C LYS A 123 -38.98 -10.41 -4.07
N ASP A 124 -38.99 -10.89 -5.32
CA ASP A 124 -38.65 -12.27 -5.62
C ASP A 124 -37.22 -12.61 -5.11
N LYS A 125 -37.01 -13.86 -4.71
CA LYS A 125 -35.73 -14.34 -4.17
C LYS A 125 -34.56 -14.06 -5.10
N GLN A 126 -34.71 -14.29 -6.40
CA GLN A 126 -33.63 -14.06 -7.36
C GLN A 126 -33.30 -12.57 -7.49
N VAL A 127 -34.32 -11.70 -7.40
CA VAL A 127 -34.14 -10.24 -7.42
C VAL A 127 -33.43 -9.77 -6.15
N ALA A 128 -33.84 -10.30 -4.99
CA ALA A 128 -33.24 -9.98 -3.70
C ALA A 128 -31.75 -10.40 -3.63
N GLU A 129 -31.41 -11.60 -4.12
CA GLU A 129 -30.02 -12.07 -4.22
C GLU A 129 -29.16 -11.19 -5.14
N LYS A 130 -29.70 -10.78 -6.29
CA LYS A 130 -29.01 -9.84 -7.20
C LYS A 130 -28.76 -8.48 -6.54
N LEU A 131 -29.73 -7.96 -5.78
CA LEU A 131 -29.58 -6.70 -5.04
C LEU A 131 -28.50 -6.82 -3.96
N ALA A 132 -28.49 -7.92 -3.21
CA ALA A 132 -27.48 -8.19 -2.19
C ALA A 132 -26.06 -8.27 -2.77
N ASN A 133 -25.87 -9.02 -3.87
CA ASN A 133 -24.57 -9.07 -4.57
C ASN A 133 -24.15 -7.72 -5.15
N ASN A 134 -25.09 -6.93 -5.67
CA ASN A 134 -24.80 -5.57 -6.14
C ASN A 134 -24.41 -4.64 -4.98
N ALA A 135 -25.02 -4.78 -3.80
CA ALA A 135 -24.64 -4.02 -2.60
C ALA A 135 -23.21 -4.35 -2.16
N MET A 136 -22.80 -5.62 -2.20
CA MET A 136 -21.41 -6.01 -1.95
C MET A 136 -20.45 -5.40 -2.98
N THR A 137 -20.81 -5.45 -4.26
CA THR A 137 -20.00 -4.86 -5.35
C THR A 137 -19.81 -3.35 -5.14
N ARG A 138 -20.89 -2.63 -4.78
CA ARG A 138 -20.83 -1.19 -4.44
C ARG A 138 -19.97 -0.91 -3.20
N ALA A 139 -19.88 -1.85 -2.27
CA ALA A 139 -19.02 -1.77 -1.11
C ALA A 139 -17.56 -2.15 -1.38
N GLY A 140 -17.20 -2.48 -2.64
CA GLY A 140 -15.86 -2.91 -3.03
C GLY A 140 -15.50 -4.33 -2.57
N LEU A 141 -16.50 -5.16 -2.26
CA LEU A 141 -16.33 -6.53 -1.77
C LEU A 141 -16.63 -7.54 -2.89
N ARG A 142 -15.99 -8.71 -2.81
CA ARG A 142 -16.28 -9.84 -3.70
C ARG A 142 -17.71 -10.32 -3.48
N ARG A 143 -18.44 -10.61 -4.56
CA ARG A 143 -19.81 -11.12 -4.51
C ARG A 143 -19.87 -12.53 -3.94
N MET A 144 -20.99 -12.91 -3.32
CA MET A 144 -21.22 -14.27 -2.82
C MET A 144 -21.37 -15.29 -3.96
N ASP A 145 -21.88 -14.86 -5.11
CA ASP A 145 -22.05 -15.71 -6.30
C ASP A 145 -20.75 -15.96 -7.08
N GLY A 146 -19.62 -15.41 -6.61
CA GLY A 146 -18.32 -15.56 -7.26
C GLY A 146 -18.20 -14.84 -8.61
N GLN A 147 -19.24 -14.14 -9.08
CA GLN A 147 -19.16 -13.39 -10.33
C GLN A 147 -18.19 -12.22 -10.17
N GLN A 148 -17.21 -12.12 -11.08
CA GLN A 148 -16.36 -10.95 -11.16
C GLN A 148 -17.06 -9.87 -11.98
N VAL A 149 -17.47 -8.80 -11.31
CA VAL A 149 -18.02 -7.61 -11.97
C VAL A 149 -16.89 -6.60 -12.14
N GLY A 150 -16.50 -6.34 -13.39
CA GLY A 150 -15.59 -5.22 -13.73
C GLY A 150 -14.09 -5.50 -13.69
N GLN A 151 -13.62 -6.76 -13.63
CA GLN A 151 -12.18 -7.07 -13.64
C GLN A 151 -11.65 -7.81 -14.89
N GLN A 152 -12.49 -8.32 -15.78
CA GLN A 152 -12.04 -9.13 -16.94
C GLN A 152 -12.60 -8.70 -18.31
N GLY A 153 -13.05 -7.46 -18.43
CA GLY A 153 -13.46 -6.96 -19.72
C GLY A 153 -13.99 -5.56 -19.59
N LEU A 154 -13.49 -4.69 -20.45
CA LEU A 154 -14.18 -3.49 -20.89
C LEU A 154 -15.68 -3.79 -20.89
N THR A 155 -16.45 -3.00 -20.14
CA THR A 155 -17.90 -3.07 -20.25
C THR A 155 -18.28 -2.90 -21.71
N LYS A 156 -19.49 -3.32 -22.12
CA LYS A 156 -19.91 -3.11 -23.51
C LYS A 156 -19.69 -1.65 -23.94
N ARG A 157 -20.00 -0.72 -23.04
CA ARG A 157 -19.71 0.71 -23.17
C ARG A 157 -18.22 1.00 -23.35
N ASP A 158 -17.34 0.45 -22.52
CA ASP A 158 -15.91 0.74 -22.65
C ASP A 158 -15.31 0.16 -23.96
N ARG A 159 -15.86 -0.96 -24.48
CA ARG A 159 -15.49 -1.47 -25.82
C ARG A 159 -15.99 -0.56 -26.92
N GLU A 160 -17.23 -0.11 -26.82
CA GLU A 160 -17.81 0.85 -27.77
C GLU A 160 -17.05 2.18 -27.75
N ILE A 161 -16.65 2.67 -26.57
CA ILE A 161 -15.81 3.87 -26.42
C ILE A 161 -14.45 3.68 -27.08
N ARG A 162 -13.73 2.58 -26.79
CA ARG A 162 -12.43 2.33 -27.42
C ARG A 162 -12.54 2.22 -28.94
N ALA A 163 -13.55 1.51 -29.45
CA ALA A 163 -13.75 1.40 -30.89
C ALA A 163 -14.04 2.77 -31.54
N MET A 164 -14.77 3.66 -30.86
CA MET A 164 -14.97 5.03 -31.32
C MET A 164 -13.69 5.86 -31.26
N GLU A 165 -12.91 5.75 -30.18
CA GLU A 165 -11.62 6.42 -30.03
C GLU A 165 -10.63 5.98 -31.13
N ASP A 166 -10.52 4.68 -31.38
CA ASP A 166 -9.68 4.11 -32.43
C ASP A 166 -10.11 4.60 -33.82
N ALA A 167 -11.41 4.61 -34.12
CA ALA A 167 -11.92 5.11 -35.39
C ALA A 167 -11.69 6.62 -35.59
N LEU A 168 -11.77 7.41 -34.52
CA LEU A 168 -11.45 8.84 -34.56
C LEU A 168 -9.96 9.08 -34.79
N LEU A 169 -9.09 8.29 -34.16
CA LEU A 169 -7.65 8.35 -34.35
C LEU A 169 -7.25 7.94 -35.76
N GLU A 170 -7.81 6.85 -36.29
CA GLU A 170 -7.58 6.42 -37.67
C GLU A 170 -8.00 7.50 -38.67
N LYS A 171 -9.17 8.11 -38.46
CA LYS A 171 -9.63 9.21 -39.29
C LYS A 171 -8.68 10.41 -39.20
N ALA A 172 -8.26 10.81 -38.00
CA ALA A 172 -7.33 11.91 -37.82
C ALA A 172 -6.00 11.65 -38.54
N VAL A 173 -5.44 10.43 -38.45
CA VAL A 173 -4.22 10.04 -39.17
C VAL A 173 -4.46 10.01 -40.69
N SER A 174 -5.64 9.61 -41.14
CA SER A 174 -5.97 9.59 -42.58
C SER A 174 -6.05 11.00 -43.20
N GLU A 175 -6.37 12.01 -42.38
CA GLU A 175 -6.50 13.41 -42.79
C GLU A 175 -5.18 14.19 -42.67
N MET A 176 -4.14 13.61 -42.04
CA MET A 176 -2.80 14.21 -41.95
C MET A 176 -2.11 14.24 -43.32
N ASP A 177 -1.35 15.31 -43.56
CA ASP A 177 -0.44 15.39 -44.70
C ASP A 177 0.81 14.50 -44.51
N ASP A 178 1.61 14.35 -45.57
CA ASP A 178 2.77 13.44 -45.57
C ASP A 178 3.80 13.83 -44.50
N TYR A 179 3.98 15.13 -44.22
CA TYR A 179 4.92 15.60 -43.21
C TYR A 179 4.40 15.35 -41.79
N GLU A 180 3.12 15.65 -41.54
CA GLU A 180 2.46 15.39 -40.27
C GLU A 180 2.45 13.90 -39.93
N ARG A 181 2.26 13.04 -40.94
CA ARG A 181 2.29 11.58 -40.78
C ARG A 181 3.68 11.06 -40.42
N GLU A 182 4.73 11.53 -41.08
CA GLU A 182 6.10 11.20 -40.73
C GLU A 182 6.46 11.63 -39.30
N GLN A 183 6.03 12.84 -38.87
CA GLN A 183 6.26 13.30 -37.49
C GLN A 183 5.46 12.47 -36.47
N TYR A 184 4.24 12.08 -36.80
CA TYR A 184 3.42 11.22 -35.95
C TYR A 184 4.06 9.83 -35.77
N GLU A 185 4.54 9.21 -36.85
CA GLU A 185 5.23 7.92 -36.81
C GLU A 185 6.51 7.98 -35.96
N LEU A 186 7.34 9.00 -36.16
CA LEU A 186 8.54 9.24 -35.34
C LEU A 186 8.21 9.39 -33.84
N GLY A 187 7.13 10.10 -33.53
CA GLY A 187 6.63 10.25 -32.16
C GLY A 187 6.21 8.92 -31.52
N GLN A 188 5.49 8.08 -32.28
CA GLN A 188 5.07 6.75 -31.82
C GLN A 188 6.26 5.82 -31.57
N GLU A 189 7.26 5.84 -32.45
CA GLU A 189 8.48 5.05 -32.26
C GLU A 189 9.29 5.49 -31.04
N HIS A 190 9.41 6.80 -30.82
CA HIS A 190 10.07 7.34 -29.64
C HIS A 190 9.37 6.95 -28.33
N GLU A 191 8.03 7.06 -28.28
CA GLU A 191 7.27 6.60 -27.12
C GLU A 191 7.41 5.10 -26.86
N LYS A 192 7.39 4.29 -27.92
CA LYS A 192 7.59 2.85 -27.83
C LYS A 192 8.96 2.52 -27.24
N ALA A 193 10.01 3.19 -27.71
CA ALA A 193 11.37 3.04 -27.19
C ALA A 193 11.47 3.43 -25.71
N LEU A 194 10.80 4.52 -25.29
CA LEU A 194 10.73 4.92 -23.88
C LEU A 194 10.03 3.88 -23.00
N ARG A 195 8.89 3.33 -23.47
CA ARG A 195 8.16 2.28 -22.73
C ARG A 195 8.99 1.01 -22.59
N GLU A 196 9.68 0.58 -23.64
CA GLU A 196 10.58 -0.58 -23.59
C GLU A 196 11.75 -0.36 -22.64
N ARG A 197 12.31 0.86 -22.60
CA ARG A 197 13.35 1.25 -21.67
C ARG A 197 12.86 1.23 -20.21
N SER A 198 11.66 1.74 -19.94
CA SER A 198 11.05 1.68 -18.58
C SER A 198 10.86 0.24 -18.12
N LYS A 199 10.32 -0.62 -18.99
CA LYS A 199 10.13 -2.05 -18.71
C LYS A 199 11.44 -2.77 -18.40
N LYS A 200 12.51 -2.48 -19.16
CA LYS A 200 13.85 -3.05 -18.90
C LYS A 200 14.45 -2.59 -17.57
N LEU A 201 14.07 -1.41 -17.09
CA LEU A 201 14.52 -0.84 -15.82
C LEU A 201 13.61 -1.21 -14.62
N GLY A 202 12.58 -2.05 -14.84
CA GLY A 202 11.67 -2.50 -13.78
C GLY A 202 10.81 -1.39 -13.17
N ARG A 203 10.56 -0.30 -13.93
CA ARG A 203 9.63 0.77 -13.57
C ARG A 203 8.38 0.71 -14.41
#